data_AF-E9I095-F1
#
_entry.id   AF-E9I095-F1
#
_cell.length_a   1.000
_cell.length_b   1.000
_cell.length_c   1.000
_cell.angle_alpha   90.00
_cell.angle_beta   90.00
_cell.angle_gamma   90.00
#
_symmetry.space_group_name_H-M   'P 1'
#
loop_
_entity.id
_entity.type
_entity.pdbx_description
1 polymer ?
#
loop_
_entity_poly.entity_id
_entity_poly.type
_entity_poly.pdbx_seq_one_letter_code
_entity_poly.pdbx_strand_id
1 'polypeptide(L)' 'MSPTDSDLPVILKRLQFPVLLAFAMTITKSQGQTFDQVGILLPEPVFSHGQLYVAFSRATSKDGLF' A
#
# COMPACT_ATOMS: atom_id res chain seq x y z
N MET A 1 -3.87 -24.03 -5.87
CA MET A 1 -3.80 -23.37 -7.18
C MET A 1 -4.90 -22.33 -7.20
N SER A 2 -4.55 -21.05 -7.29
CA SER A 2 -5.52 -19.96 -7.43
C SER A 2 -6.21 -20.09 -8.80
N PRO A 3 -7.54 -19.95 -8.90
CA PRO A 3 -8.23 -20.08 -10.17
C PRO A 3 -7.70 -19.01 -11.13
N THR A 4 -7.34 -19.45 -12.33
CA THR A 4 -6.99 -18.55 -13.42
C THR A 4 -8.26 -17.92 -13.99
N ASP A 5 -8.17 -16.71 -14.54
CA ASP A 5 -9.31 -15.97 -15.13
C ASP A 5 -10.15 -16.81 -16.12
N SER A 6 -9.54 -17.85 -16.71
CA SER A 6 -10.12 -18.83 -17.61
C SER A 6 -11.16 -19.78 -16.98
N ASP A 7 -11.19 -19.91 -15.65
CA ASP A 7 -12.05 -20.85 -14.91
C ASP A 7 -13.33 -20.20 -14.36
N LEU A 8 -13.53 -18.90 -14.60
CA LEU A 8 -14.66 -18.15 -14.07
C LEU A 8 -15.86 -18.19 -15.04
N PRO A 9 -17.09 -18.47 -14.56
CA PRO A 9 -18.29 -18.51 -15.40
C PRO A 9 -18.67 -17.14 -15.97
N VAL A 10 -18.09 -16.05 -15.45
CA VAL A 10 -18.29 -14.68 -15.93
C VAL A 10 -16.97 -13.92 -15.86
N ILE A 11 -16.60 -13.26 -16.96
CA ILE A 11 -15.44 -12.36 -17.02
C ILE A 11 -15.83 -11.01 -16.40
N LEU A 12 -15.27 -10.69 -15.24
CA LEU A 12 -15.45 -9.38 -14.60
C LEU A 12 -14.50 -8.35 -15.24
N LYS A 13 -15.06 -7.34 -15.90
CA LYS A 13 -14.29 -6.21 -16.46
C LYS A 13 -14.48 -4.96 -15.61
N ARG A 14 -13.40 -4.28 -15.26
CA ARG A 14 -13.42 -2.98 -14.57
C ARG A 14 -13.06 -1.86 -15.54
N LEU A 15 -13.96 -0.89 -15.71
CA LEU A 15 -13.68 0.35 -16.43
C LEU A 15 -13.60 1.50 -15.41
N GLN A 16 -12.41 2.02 -15.18
CA GLN A 16 -12.17 3.12 -14.24
C GLN A 16 -10.93 3.89 -14.65
N PHE A 17 -10.89 5.20 -14.40
CA PHE A 17 -9.67 5.99 -14.59
C PHE A 17 -8.56 5.50 -13.64
N PRO A 18 -7.31 5.34 -14.11
CA PRO A 18 -6.20 4.85 -13.30
C PRO A 18 -5.64 5.96 -12.39
N VAL A 19 -6.50 6.61 -11.61
CA VAL A 19 -6.16 7.74 -10.74
C VAL A 19 -6.77 7.51 -9.37
N LEU A 20 -6.02 7.82 -8.32
CA LEU A 20 -6.45 7.65 -6.93
C LEU A 20 -5.90 8.82 -6.10
N LEU A 21 -6.66 9.28 -5.12
CA LEU A 21 -6.13 10.21 -4.11
C LEU A 21 -5.02 9.50 -3.33
N ALA A 22 -3.84 10.13 -3.25
CA ALA A 22 -2.63 9.47 -2.74
C ALA A 22 -1.91 10.27 -1.63
N PHE A 23 -2.51 11.33 -1.07
CA PHE A 23 -1.93 12.06 0.06
C PHE A 23 -1.81 11.19 1.31
N ALA A 24 -2.81 10.34 1.56
CA ALA A 24 -2.77 9.30 2.56
C ALA A 24 -2.99 7.96 1.86
N MET A 25 -2.17 6.96 2.22
CA MET A 25 -2.28 5.62 1.65
C MET A 25 -1.99 4.57 2.72
N THR A 26 -2.58 3.39 2.55
CA THR A 26 -2.32 2.26 3.44
C THR A 26 -0.87 1.78 3.29
N ILE A 27 -0.28 1.27 4.37
CA ILE A 27 1.08 0.70 4.39
C ILE A 27 1.30 -0.31 3.25
N THR A 28 0.36 -1.22 3.02
CA THR A 28 0.46 -2.22 1.95
C THR A 28 0.54 -1.60 0.55
N LYS A 29 -0.11 -0.46 0.32
CA LYS A 29 -0.05 0.26 -0.96
C LYS A 29 1.28 1.00 -1.15
N SER A 30 1.90 1.45 -0.07
CA SER A 30 3.22 2.09 -0.11
C SER A 30 4.38 1.12 -0.36
N GLN A 31 4.16 -0.19 -0.22
CA GLN A 31 5.22 -1.19 -0.39
C GLN A 31 5.86 -1.09 -1.78
N GLY A 32 7.19 -0.96 -1.82
CA GLY A 32 7.95 -0.75 -3.06
C GLY A 32 8.10 0.71 -3.49
N GLN A 33 7.48 1.66 -2.78
CA GLN A 33 7.63 3.10 -3.02
C GLN A 33 8.65 3.72 -2.07
N THR A 34 9.14 4.91 -2.41
CA THR A 34 10.10 5.69 -1.63
C THR A 34 9.61 7.13 -1.54
N PHE A 35 9.65 7.74 -0.36
CA PHE A 35 9.20 9.11 -0.13
C PHE A 35 10.26 9.92 0.62
N ASP A 36 10.41 11.19 0.22
CA ASP A 36 11.31 12.12 0.91
C ASP A 36 10.75 12.59 2.25
N GLN A 37 9.42 12.69 2.35
CA GLN A 37 8.69 13.11 3.55
C GLN A 37 7.45 12.21 3.70
N VAL A 38 7.28 11.56 4.85
CA VAL A 38 6.14 10.68 5.13
C VAL A 38 5.75 10.76 6.60
N GLY A 39 4.44 10.87 6.85
CA GLY A 39 3.86 10.72 8.18
C GLY A 39 3.27 9.33 8.37
N ILE A 40 3.58 8.66 9.49
CA ILE A 40 3.04 7.34 9.82
C ILE A 40 1.96 7.49 10.90
N LEU A 41 0.70 7.36 10.49
CA LEU A 41 -0.44 7.40 11.41
C LEU A 41 -0.83 5.97 11.83
N LEU A 42 -0.65 5.65 13.11
CA LEU A 42 -1.01 4.37 13.73
C LEU A 42 -1.93 4.59 14.93
N PRO A 43 -3.24 4.79 14.72
CA PRO A 43 -4.20 4.92 15.82
C PRO A 43 -4.38 3.58 16.57
N GLU A 44 -4.13 2.47 15.89
CA GLU A 44 -4.15 1.11 16.43
C GLU A 44 -2.83 0.38 16.07
N PRO A 45 -2.44 -0.67 16.81
CA PRO A 45 -1.27 -1.47 16.48
C PRO A 45 -1.35 -2.11 15.09
N VAL A 46 -0.19 -2.30 14.45
CA VAL A 46 -0.12 -3.00 13.15
C VAL A 46 -0.62 -4.44 13.26
N PHE A 47 -1.40 -4.87 12.27
CA PHE A 47 -2.04 -6.19 12.28
C PHE A 47 -1.05 -7.32 11.91
N SER A 48 -0.18 -7.09 10.94
CA SER A 48 0.70 -8.15 10.42
C SER A 48 2.17 -7.91 10.70
N HIS A 49 2.93 -9.00 10.81
CA HIS A 49 4.38 -8.93 10.87
C HIS A 49 4.94 -8.17 9.67
N GLY A 50 5.99 -7.35 9.91
CA GLY A 50 6.66 -6.58 8.87
C GLY A 50 5.94 -5.31 8.39
N GLN A 51 4.66 -5.09 8.72
CA GLN A 51 3.95 -3.87 8.29
C GLN A 51 4.59 -2.59 8.81
N LEU A 52 4.96 -2.58 10.09
CA LEU A 52 5.62 -1.42 10.69
C LEU A 52 6.97 -1.14 10.02
N TYR A 53 7.75 -2.19 9.74
CA TYR A 53 9.01 -2.07 9.01
C TYR A 53 8.79 -1.55 7.58
N VAL A 54 7.76 -2.06 6.88
CA VAL A 54 7.41 -1.56 5.54
C VAL A 54 7.13 -0.07 5.59
N ALA A 55 6.33 0.41 6.55
CA ALA A 55 6.01 1.82 6.72
C ALA A 55 7.26 2.70 6.94
N PHE A 56 8.11 2.34 7.90
CA PHE A 56 9.33 3.10 8.20
C PHE A 56 10.35 3.06 7.06
N SER A 57 10.50 1.92 6.39
CA SER A 57 11.45 1.77 5.27
C SER A 57 11.06 2.53 4.01
N ARG A 58 9.90 3.21 3.97
CA ARG A 58 9.54 4.07 2.83
C ARG A 58 10.20 5.45 2.92
N ALA A 59 10.61 5.90 4.11
CA ALA A 59 11.30 7.18 4.29
C ALA A 59 12.77 7.06 3.86
N THR A 60 13.29 8.09 3.18
CA THR A 60 14.71 8.16 2.76
C THR A 60 15.64 8.59 3.88
N SER A 61 15.13 9.34 4.86
CA SER A 61 15.90 9.90 5.97
C SER A 61 15.07 9.95 7.25
N LYS A 62 15.75 10.04 8.39
CA LYS A 62 15.10 10.21 9.70
C LYS A 62 14.35 11.55 9.80
N ASP A 63 14.89 12.60 9.18
CA ASP A 63 14.30 13.95 9.22
C ASP A 63 13.03 14.06 8.37
N GLY A 64 12.84 13.16 7.41
CA GLY A 64 11.64 13.06 6.60
C GLY A 64 10.57 12.12 7.13
N LEU A 65 10.71 11.65 8.37
CA LEU A 65 9.79 10.70 8.99
C LEU A 65 9.06 11.37 10.18
N PHE A 66 7.73 11.42 10.10
CA PHE A 66 6.85 12.05 11.10
C PHE A 66 5.85 11.08 11.72
#